data_AF-A0AB37XLQ3-F1
#
_entry.id   AF-A0AB37XLQ3-F1
#
_cell.length_a   1.000
_cell.length_b   1.000
_cell.length_c   1.000
_cell.angle_alpha   90.00
_cell.angle_beta   90.00
_cell.angle_gamma   90.00
#
_symmetry.space_group_name_H-M   'P 1'
#
loop_
_entity.id
_entity.type
_entity.pdbx_description
1 polymer ?
#
loop_
_entity_poly.entity_id
_entity_poly.type
_entity_poly.pdbx_seq_one_letter_code
_entity_poly.pdbx_strand_id
1 'polypeptide(L)'
;VQLVRIGRLYLIGIPGEPTIVAGLRLRRMVASIVGADLADVLCVGYTNAYIHYVTTPEEYLEQRYEGGSTLFGRWELCALMQTVAELAEAMRDGRPVTLGRRPRPTRELSWVRGAPADAGWFGAVIA
;
A
#
# COMPACT_ATOMS: atom_id res chain seq x y z
N VAL A 1 -3.82 2.53 5.37
CA VAL A 1 -3.45 3.60 4.41
C VAL A 1 -2.77 4.74 5.16
N GLN A 2 -1.98 5.55 4.47
CA GLN A 2 -1.33 6.74 5.04
C GLN A 2 -1.35 7.85 3.99
N LEU A 3 -1.45 9.12 4.41
CA LEU A 3 -1.31 10.28 3.54
C LEU A 3 -0.25 11.20 4.12
N VAL A 4 0.77 11.53 3.33
CA VAL A 4 1.87 12.42 3.72
C VAL A 4 1.93 13.61 2.77
N ARG A 5 2.13 14.81 3.32
CA ARG A 5 2.34 16.04 2.55
C ARG A 5 3.75 16.57 2.78
N ILE A 6 4.46 16.90 1.70
CA ILE A 6 5.77 17.53 1.71
C ILE A 6 5.71 18.75 0.80
N GLY A 7 5.49 19.94 1.39
CA GLY A 7 5.25 21.16 0.63
C GLY A 7 4.00 21.04 -0.25
N ARG A 8 4.20 21.01 -1.58
CA ARG A 8 3.13 20.81 -2.57
C ARG A 8 2.86 19.34 -2.89
N LEU A 9 3.76 18.42 -2.57
CA LEU A 9 3.66 17.00 -2.91
C LEU A 9 2.77 16.25 -1.90
N TYR A 10 1.90 15.38 -2.39
CA TYR A 10 1.05 14.48 -1.61
C TYR A 10 1.34 13.03 -1.97
N LEU A 11 1.65 12.20 -0.97
CA LEU A 11 1.98 10.79 -1.12
C LEU A 11 0.89 9.94 -0.46
N ILE A 12 0.17 9.17 -1.25
CA ILE A 12 -0.87 8.23 -0.80
C ILE A 12 -0.20 6.86 -0.63
N GLY A 13 0.06 6.47 0.62
CA GLY A 13 0.60 5.16 0.97
C GLY A 13 -0.47 4.08 0.99
N ILE A 14 -0.41 3.17 0.03
CA ILE A 14 -1.29 2.00 -0.12
C ILE A 14 -0.52 0.73 0.26
N PRO A 15 -1.04 -0.10 1.16
CA PRO A 15 -0.36 -1.32 1.60
C PRO A 15 -0.51 -2.48 0.61
N GLY A 16 -0.46 -2.22 -0.69
CA GLY A 16 -0.70 -3.22 -1.73
C GLY A 16 -0.23 -2.75 -3.10
N GLU A 17 -0.72 -3.42 -4.13
CA GLU A 17 -0.37 -3.24 -5.55
C GLU A 17 -1.56 -2.65 -6.31
N PRO A 18 -1.80 -1.33 -6.24
CA PRO A 18 -2.86 -0.70 -7.02
C PRO A 18 -2.55 -0.78 -8.51
N THR A 19 -3.53 -1.23 -9.28
CA THR A 19 -3.49 -1.15 -10.75
C THR A 19 -3.42 0.31 -11.19
N ILE A 20 -3.09 0.53 -12.47
CA ILE A 20 -2.96 1.88 -13.05
C ILE A 20 -4.23 2.70 -12.82
N VAL A 21 -5.41 2.13 -13.08
CA VAL A 21 -6.67 2.86 -12.95
C VAL A 21 -7.07 3.03 -11.48
N ALA A 22 -6.83 2.02 -10.63
CA ALA A 22 -7.05 2.14 -9.19
C ALA A 22 -6.21 3.28 -8.58
N GLY A 23 -4.91 3.32 -8.90
CA GLY A 23 -4.00 4.39 -8.47
C GLY A 23 -4.42 5.76 -9.02
N LEU A 24 -4.86 5.84 -10.28
CA LEU A 24 -5.35 7.08 -10.87
C LEU A 24 -6.63 7.60 -10.17
N ARG A 25 -7.57 6.72 -9.82
CA ARG A 25 -8.79 7.08 -9.10
C ARG A 25 -8.47 7.68 -7.72
N LEU A 26 -7.55 7.05 -6.98
CA LEU A 26 -7.05 7.58 -5.70
C LEU A 26 -6.42 8.97 -5.86
N ARG A 27 -5.53 9.15 -6.85
CA ARG A 27 -4.83 10.42 -7.10
C ARG A 27 -5.80 11.55 -7.43
N ARG A 28 -6.76 11.31 -8.34
CA ARG A 28 -7.78 12.31 -8.73
C ARG A 28 -8.66 12.72 -7.55
N MET A 29 -9.10 11.75 -6.76
CA MET A 29 -9.91 12.01 -5.58
C MET A 29 -9.15 12.89 -4.58
N VAL A 30 -7.91 12.53 -4.22
CA VAL A 30 -7.11 13.34 -3.28
C VAL A 30 -6.82 14.72 -3.84
N ALA A 31 -6.39 14.82 -5.12
CA ALA A 31 -6.14 16.11 -5.78
C ALA A 31 -7.37 17.03 -5.70
N SER A 32 -8.56 16.49 -5.96
CA SER A 32 -9.82 17.22 -5.86
C SER A 32 -10.12 17.68 -4.42
N ILE A 33 -9.87 16.84 -3.42
CA ILE A 33 -10.18 17.17 -2.01
C ILE A 33 -9.26 18.27 -1.50
N VAL A 34 -7.95 18.17 -1.78
CA VAL A 34 -6.95 19.08 -1.21
C VAL A 34 -6.64 20.29 -2.10
N GLY A 35 -7.26 20.37 -3.29
CA GLY A 35 -7.06 21.47 -4.24
C GLY A 35 -5.65 21.49 -4.85
N ALA A 36 -5.06 20.32 -5.09
CA ALA A 36 -3.72 20.19 -5.67
C ALA A 36 -3.75 19.80 -7.15
N ASP A 37 -2.66 20.11 -7.86
CA ASP A 37 -2.46 19.61 -9.21
C ASP A 37 -2.28 18.08 -9.18
N LEU A 38 -2.86 17.36 -10.14
CA LEU A 38 -2.78 15.90 -10.20
C LEU A 38 -1.32 15.38 -10.30
N ALA A 39 -0.42 16.18 -10.86
CA ALA A 39 1.00 15.89 -10.95
C ALA A 39 1.67 15.85 -9.57
N ASP A 40 1.15 16.60 -8.60
CA ASP A 40 1.66 16.70 -7.24
C ASP A 40 1.07 15.62 -6.31
N VAL A 41 0.20 14.75 -6.79
CA VAL A 41 -0.41 13.67 -6.00
C VAL A 41 0.05 12.32 -6.53
N LEU A 42 0.79 11.56 -5.72
CA LEU A 42 1.35 10.26 -6.09
C LEU A 42 0.70 9.13 -5.29
N CYS A 43 0.34 8.05 -5.98
CA CYS A 43 -0.07 6.80 -5.36
C CYS A 43 1.17 5.91 -5.18
N VAL A 44 1.53 5.62 -3.94
CA VAL A 44 2.72 4.84 -3.58
C VAL A 44 2.24 3.50 -3.01
N GLY A 45 2.39 2.43 -3.81
CA GLY A 45 2.12 1.06 -3.37
C GLY A 45 3.16 0.55 -2.37
N TYR A 46 3.02 -0.71 -1.94
CA TYR A 46 4.01 -1.41 -1.10
C TYR A 46 4.39 -0.67 0.20
N THR A 47 3.48 0.12 0.76
CA THR A 47 3.78 1.00 1.89
C THR A 47 3.16 0.46 3.18
N ASN A 48 3.95 0.39 4.26
CA ASN A 48 3.58 -0.03 5.63
C ASN A 48 3.14 -1.49 5.83
N ALA A 49 2.47 -2.11 4.86
CA ALA A 49 2.05 -3.51 4.87
C ALA A 49 1.86 -4.01 3.43
N TYR A 50 1.42 -5.26 3.28
CA TYR A 50 1.18 -5.90 1.99
C TYR A 50 -0.13 -6.70 2.01
N ILE A 51 -1.08 -6.32 1.14
CA ILE A 51 -2.42 -6.90 0.98
C ILE A 51 -2.67 -7.42 -0.44
N HIS A 52 -1.61 -7.73 -1.19
CA HIS A 52 -1.69 -8.07 -2.62
C HIS A 52 -2.30 -6.94 -3.47
N TYR A 53 -3.15 -7.26 -4.44
CA TYR A 53 -3.55 -6.37 -5.52
C TYR A 53 -4.79 -5.56 -5.19
N VAL A 54 -4.77 -4.28 -5.55
CA VAL A 54 -5.93 -3.40 -5.46
C VAL A 54 -6.43 -3.10 -6.88
N THR A 55 -7.54 -3.73 -7.28
CA THR A 55 -8.17 -3.53 -8.58
C THR A 55 -9.39 -2.62 -8.50
N THR A 56 -9.80 -2.02 -9.62
CA THR A 56 -11.10 -1.35 -9.68
C THR A 56 -12.26 -2.35 -9.64
N PRO A 57 -13.49 -1.95 -9.25
CA PRO A 57 -14.65 -2.84 -9.29
C PRO A 57 -14.94 -3.44 -10.67
N GLU A 58 -14.52 -2.78 -11.74
CA GLU A 58 -14.62 -3.25 -13.13
C GLU A 58 -13.52 -4.26 -13.45
N GLU A 59 -12.26 -3.95 -13.13
CA GLU A 59 -11.13 -4.88 -13.29
C GLU A 59 -11.31 -6.16 -12.47
N TYR A 60 -11.87 -6.04 -11.27
CA TYR A 60 -12.18 -7.17 -10.40
C TYR A 60 -13.12 -8.16 -11.07
N LEU A 61 -14.13 -7.70 -11.83
CA LEU A 61 -15.11 -8.59 -12.46
C LEU A 61 -14.48 -9.50 -13.51
N GLU A 62 -13.38 -9.07 -14.13
CA GLU A 62 -12.68 -9.89 -15.12
C GLU A 62 -11.85 -11.01 -14.50
N GLN A 63 -11.61 -10.95 -13.19
CA GLN A 63 -10.96 -12.02 -12.42
C GLN A 63 -9.65 -12.52 -13.06
N ARG A 64 -8.86 -11.60 -13.61
CA ARG A 64 -7.44 -11.87 -13.92
C ARG A 64 -6.63 -12.04 -12.64
N TYR A 65 -5.33 -12.24 -12.75
CA TYR A 65 -4.44 -12.45 -11.60
C TYR A 65 -4.63 -11.38 -10.52
N GLU A 66 -4.69 -10.11 -10.93
CA GLU A 66 -4.86 -8.97 -10.04
C GLU A 66 -6.24 -8.98 -9.37
N GLY A 67 -7.30 -9.28 -10.14
CA GLY A 67 -8.67 -9.35 -9.63
C GLY A 67 -8.90 -10.52 -8.66
N GLY A 68 -8.29 -11.68 -8.95
CA GLY A 68 -8.28 -12.83 -8.04
C GLY A 68 -7.42 -12.62 -6.79
N SER A 69 -6.48 -11.67 -6.84
CA SER A 69 -5.61 -11.28 -5.73
C SER A 69 -6.09 -10.03 -4.98
N THR A 70 -7.28 -9.52 -5.28
CA THR A 70 -7.96 -8.45 -4.51
C THR A 70 -8.73 -9.07 -3.35
N LEU A 71 -8.04 -9.19 -2.22
CA LEU A 71 -8.42 -10.05 -1.10
C LEU A 71 -9.75 -9.70 -0.44
N PHE A 72 -10.08 -8.41 -0.36
CA PHE A 72 -11.27 -7.92 0.33
C PHE A 72 -12.47 -7.74 -0.62
N GLY A 73 -12.37 -8.31 -1.83
CA GLY A 73 -13.44 -8.38 -2.81
C GLY A 73 -13.58 -7.11 -3.66
N ARG A 74 -14.64 -7.10 -4.48
CA ARG A 74 -14.89 -6.08 -5.51
C ARG A 74 -14.80 -4.63 -5.04
N TRP A 75 -15.12 -4.38 -3.77
CA TRP A 75 -15.20 -3.04 -3.18
C TRP A 75 -13.95 -2.62 -2.40
N GLU A 76 -12.87 -3.40 -2.46
CA GLU A 76 -11.61 -3.10 -1.77
C GLU A 76 -11.07 -1.70 -2.10
N LEU A 77 -10.97 -1.35 -3.39
CA LEU A 77 -10.55 -0.01 -3.80
C LEU A 77 -11.48 1.08 -3.24
N CYS A 78 -12.79 0.86 -3.28
CA CYS A 78 -13.76 1.84 -2.78
C CYS A 78 -13.61 2.07 -1.27
N ALA A 79 -13.37 1.01 -0.50
CA ALA A 79 -13.09 1.11 0.94
C ALA A 79 -11.79 1.87 1.20
N LEU A 80 -10.72 1.57 0.46
CA LEU A 80 -9.45 2.30 0.56
C LEU A 80 -9.61 3.78 0.17
N MET A 81 -10.36 4.07 -0.89
CA MET A 81 -10.68 5.44 -1.32
C MET A 81 -11.44 6.20 -0.23
N GLN A 82 -12.44 5.58 0.40
CA GLN A 82 -13.17 6.22 1.51
C GLN A 82 -12.22 6.62 2.65
N THR A 83 -11.37 5.69 3.12
CA THR A 83 -10.43 6.00 4.20
C THR A 83 -9.40 7.05 3.80
N VAL A 84 -8.92 7.02 2.55
CA VAL A 84 -7.98 8.05 2.05
C VAL A 84 -8.66 9.41 1.89
N ALA A 85 -9.93 9.45 1.51
CA ALA A 85 -10.71 10.69 1.45
C ALA A 85 -10.84 11.33 2.83
N GLU A 86 -11.18 10.54 3.86
CA GLU A 86 -11.23 11.01 5.25
C GLU A 86 -9.89 11.60 5.71
N LEU A 87 -8.76 10.97 5.36
CA LEU A 87 -7.42 11.51 5.63
C LEU A 87 -7.15 12.82 4.88
N ALA A 88 -7.55 12.91 3.61
CA ALA A 88 -7.34 14.09 2.78
C ALA A 88 -8.18 15.29 3.28
N GLU A 89 -9.44 15.05 3.66
CA GLU A 89 -10.31 16.07 4.25
C GLU A 89 -9.78 16.55 5.60
N ALA A 90 -9.37 15.63 6.47
CA ALA A 90 -8.77 15.99 7.75
C ALA A 90 -7.48 16.80 7.56
N MET A 91 -6.64 16.42 6.60
CA MET A 91 -5.42 17.16 6.25
C MET A 91 -5.73 18.56 5.71
N ARG A 92 -6.73 18.72 4.85
CA ARG A 92 -7.18 20.02 4.33
C ARG A 92 -7.69 20.92 5.47
N ASP A 93 -8.48 20.35 6.37
CA ASP A 93 -9.14 21.09 7.45
C ASP A 93 -8.23 21.29 8.68
N GLY A 94 -7.01 20.74 8.68
CA GLY A 94 -6.11 20.78 9.84
C GLY A 94 -6.63 20.00 11.06
N ARG A 95 -7.50 19.02 10.86
CA ARG A 95 -8.12 18.22 11.92
C ARG A 95 -7.28 16.98 12.23
N PRO A 96 -7.15 16.59 13.52
CA PRO A 96 -6.53 15.33 13.87
C PRO A 96 -7.38 14.14 13.41
N VAL A 97 -6.74 13.01 13.16
CA VAL A 97 -7.40 11.74 12.83
C VAL A 97 -7.17 10.73 13.94
N THR A 98 -8.20 9.94 14.27
CA THR A 98 -8.10 8.88 15.26
C THR A 98 -7.27 7.73 14.70
N LEU A 99 -6.25 7.30 15.43
CA LEU A 99 -5.46 6.14 15.05
C LEU A 99 -6.29 4.85 15.20
N GLY A 100 -6.20 3.99 14.20
CA GLY A 100 -6.77 2.65 14.26
C GLY A 100 -6.06 1.76 15.29
N ARG A 101 -6.64 0.60 15.53
CA ARG A 101 -6.04 -0.42 16.41
C ARG A 101 -4.69 -0.87 15.84
N ARG A 102 -3.65 -0.88 16.69
CA ARG A 102 -2.34 -1.42 16.30
C ARG A 102 -2.43 -2.91 15.96
N PRO A 103 -1.75 -3.38 14.90
CA PRO A 103 -1.65 -4.80 14.60
C PRO A 103 -1.06 -5.57 15.78
N ARG A 104 -1.53 -6.81 15.99
CA ARG A 104 -0.93 -7.70 17.00
C ARG A 104 0.34 -8.33 16.44
N PRO A 105 1.44 -8.39 17.21
CA PRO A 105 2.61 -9.15 16.80
C PRO A 105 2.24 -10.64 16.69
N THR A 106 2.75 -11.30 15.65
CA THR A 106 2.61 -12.74 15.43
C THR A 106 3.94 -13.43 15.69
N ARG A 107 3.90 -14.67 16.18
CA ARG A 107 5.10 -15.50 16.32
C ARG A 107 5.43 -16.12 14.97
N GLU A 108 6.64 -15.91 14.47
CA GLU A 108 7.09 -16.53 13.24
C GLU A 108 7.32 -18.04 13.44
N LEU A 109 6.79 -18.83 12.51
CA LEU A 109 7.07 -20.26 12.38
C LEU A 109 7.88 -20.44 11.11
N SER A 110 9.04 -21.10 11.23
CA SER A 110 9.91 -21.37 10.09
C SER A 110 10.20 -22.86 9.98
N TRP A 111 9.99 -23.39 8.78
CA TRP A 111 10.44 -24.73 8.38
C TRP A 111 11.80 -24.68 7.64
N VAL A 112 12.35 -23.47 7.45
CA VAL A 112 13.68 -23.29 6.89
C VAL A 112 14.65 -23.85 7.92
N ARG A 113 15.34 -24.93 7.53
CA ARG A 113 16.39 -25.50 8.37
C ARG A 113 17.50 -24.46 8.50
N GLY A 114 18.03 -24.31 9.72
CA GLY A 114 19.25 -23.55 9.92
C GLY A 114 20.36 -24.09 9.03
N ALA A 115 21.22 -23.20 8.53
CA ALA A 115 22.39 -23.62 7.80
C ALA A 115 23.21 -24.60 8.68
N PRO A 116 23.70 -25.72 8.12
CA PRO A 116 24.69 -26.52 8.83
C PRO A 116 25.91 -25.65 9.11
N ALA A 117 26.70 -26.02 10.12
CA ALA A 117 27.96 -25.32 10.38
C ALA A 117 28.84 -25.37 9.13
N ASP A 118 29.31 -24.19 8.69
CA ASP A 118 30.29 -24.11 7.61
C ASP A 118 31.56 -24.88 8.02
N ALA A 119 32.19 -25.56 7.07
CA ALA A 119 33.40 -26.36 7.29
C ALA A 119 34.43 -26.13 6.17
N GLY A 120 35.69 -26.45 6.45
CA GLY A 120 36.80 -26.26 5.50
C GLY A 120 37.71 -25.08 5.85
N TRP A 121 38.51 -24.64 4.89
CA TRP A 121 39.46 -23.55 5.06
C TRP A 121 38.84 -22.22 4.68
N PHE A 122 38.57 -21.39 5.68
CA PHE A 122 38.10 -20.02 5.45
C PHE A 122 39.29 -19.12 5.08
N GLY A 123 39.19 -18.41 3.95
CA GLY A 123 40.21 -17.45 3.49
C GLY A 123 41.41 -18.06 2.75
N ALA A 124 41.39 -19.35 2.42
CA ALA A 124 42.42 -19.94 1.58
C ALA A 124 42.24 -19.53 0.10
N VAL A 125 43.35 -19.19 -0.56
CA VAL A 125 43.37 -19.07 -2.03
C VAL A 125 43.45 -20.48 -2.59
N ILE A 126 42.37 -20.93 -3.21
CA ILE A 126 42.30 -22.24 -3.86
C ILE A 126 42.92 -22.06 -5.26
N ALA A 127 44.09 -22.67 -5.47
CA ALA A 127 44.81 -22.69 -6.75
C ALA A 127 44.30 -23.80 -7.67
#